data_AF-A0AAD7QU70-F1
#
_entry.id   AF-A0AAD7QU70-F1
#
_cell.length_a   1.000
_cell.length_b   1.000
_cell.length_c   1.000
_cell.angle_alpha   90.00
_cell.angle_beta   90.00
_cell.angle_gamma   90.00
#
_symmetry.space_group_name_H-M   'P 1'
#
loop_
_entity.id
_entity.type
_entity.pdbx_description
1 polymer ?
#
loop_
_entity_poly.entity_id
_entity_poly.type
_entity_poly.pdbx_seq_one_letter_code
_entity_poly.pdbx_strand_id
1 'polypeptide(L)' 'MVGGKAIGRDVHFYNFAEPDKALGGLILNPSVTGKNFLSMLGILIVASAPPARPL' A
#
# COMPACT_ATOMS: atom_id res chain seq x y z
N MET A 1 22.23 23.06 -3.32
CA MET A 1 21.31 22.31 -2.43
C MET A 1 21.01 20.98 -3.09
N VAL A 2 21.60 19.89 -2.60
CA VAL A 2 21.23 18.54 -3.06
C VAL A 2 19.85 18.27 -2.47
N GLY A 3 18.80 18.47 -3.28
CA GLY A 3 17.47 18.02 -2.93
C GLY A 3 17.55 16.51 -2.73
N GLY A 4 17.41 16.06 -1.49
CA GLY A 4 17.44 14.64 -1.15
C GLY A 4 16.42 13.94 -2.03
N LYS A 5 16.91 13.15 -2.99
CA LYS A 5 16.06 12.31 -3.84
C LYS A 5 15.31 11.41 -2.87
N ALA A 6 14.00 11.63 -2.71
CA ALA A 6 13.16 10.68 -2.00
C ALA A 6 13.29 9.36 -2.76
N ILE A 7 14.10 8.46 -2.24
CA ILE A 7 14.22 7.09 -2.74
C ILE A 7 12.79 6.55 -2.65
N GLY A 8 12.20 6.22 -3.80
CA GLY A 8 10.81 5.75 -3.88
C GLY A 8 10.60 4.69 -2.81
N ARG A 9 9.65 4.92 -1.91
CA ARG A 9 9.32 3.97 -0.86
C ARG A 9 8.33 2.99 -1.43
N ASP A 10 8.82 2.01 -2.17
CA ASP A 10 7.95 0.94 -2.63
C ASP A 10 7.31 0.26 -1.42
N VAL A 11 6.01 0.03 -1.50
CA VAL A 11 5.24 -0.61 -0.42
C VAL A 11 4.96 -2.03 -0.83
N HIS A 12 5.34 -2.97 0.01
CA HIS A 12 5.10 -4.39 -0.19
C HIS A 12 4.03 -4.89 0.77
N PHE A 13 3.12 -5.73 0.28
CA PHE A 13 2.12 -6.40 1.09
C PHE A 13 2.55 -7.85 1.32
N TYR A 14 2.38 -8.33 2.53
CA TYR A 14 2.76 -9.67 2.94
C TYR A 14 1.58 -10.39 3.60
N ASN A 15 1.52 -11.70 3.42
CA ASN A 15 0.71 -12.54 4.29
C ASN A 15 1.49 -12.76 5.58
N PHE A 16 0.87 -12.56 6.74
CA PHE A 16 1.53 -12.80 8.02
C PHE A 16 1.98 -14.27 8.17
N ALA A 17 1.27 -15.22 7.56
CA ALA A 17 1.64 -16.63 7.57
C ALA A 17 2.84 -16.97 6.66
N GLU A 18 3.18 -16.09 5.71
CA GLU A 18 4.29 -16.28 4.74
C GLU A 18 5.05 -14.95 4.56
N PRO A 19 5.78 -14.47 5.59
CA PRO A 19 6.37 -13.12 5.59
C PRO A 19 7.49 -12.95 4.57
N ASP A 20 8.12 -14.04 4.14
CA ASP A 20 9.21 -13.99 3.15
C ASP A 20 8.71 -13.85 1.71
N LYS A 21 7.38 -13.92 1.49
CA LYS A 21 6.77 -13.85 0.17
C LYS A 21 5.83 -12.66 0.05
N ALA A 22 6.25 -11.66 -0.71
CA ALA A 22 5.40 -10.53 -1.04
C ALA A 22 4.19 -10.99 -1.89
N LEU A 23 2.99 -10.58 -1.48
CA LEU A 23 1.74 -10.78 -2.22
C LEU A 23 1.62 -9.80 -3.39
N GLY A 24 2.29 -8.66 -3.29
CA GLY A 24 2.21 -7.56 -4.25
C GLY A 24 2.69 -6.26 -3.60
N GLY A 25 2.41 -5.12 -4.25
CA GLY A 25 2.85 -3.84 -3.74
C GLY A 25 2.40 -2.62 -4.55
N LEU A 26 2.82 -1.45 -4.10
CA LEU A 26 2.68 -0.18 -4.80
C LEU A 26 4.06 0.38 -5.11
N ILE A 27 4.31 0.67 -6.38
CA ILE A 27 5.51 1.41 -6.81
C ILE A 27 5.21 2.89 -6.60
N LEU A 28 5.97 3.54 -5.72
CA LEU A 28 5.76 4.96 -5.41
C LEU A 28 6.70 5.83 -6.24
N ASN A 29 6.15 6.39 -7.31
CA ASN A 29 6.86 7.36 -8.13
C ASN A 29 7.15 8.64 -7.32
N PRO A 30 8.21 9.41 -7.64
CA PRO A 30 8.56 10.63 -6.91
C PRO A 30 7.47 11.72 -6.87
N SER A 31 6.49 11.64 -7.77
CA SER A 31 5.32 12.53 -7.82
C SER A 31 4.22 12.18 -6.82
N VAL A 32 4.29 11.00 -6.17
CA VAL A 32 3.30 10.57 -5.19
C VAL A 32 3.52 11.32 -3.88
N THR A 33 2.56 12.16 -3.52
CA THR A 33 2.52 12.84 -2.22
C THR A 33 2.00 11.90 -1.13
N GLY A 34 2.29 12.20 0.13
CA GLY A 34 1.76 11.43 1.27
C GLY A 34 0.22 11.36 1.29
N LYS A 35 -0.46 12.44 0.91
CA LYS A 35 -1.93 12.45 0.78
C LYS A 35 -2.42 11.47 -0.29
N ASN A 36 -1.80 11.50 -1.47
CA ASN A 36 -2.17 10.60 -2.57
C ASN A 36 -1.88 9.15 -2.22
N PHE A 37 -0.76 8.89 -1.54
CA PHE A 37 -0.42 7.57 -1.01
C PHE A 37 -1.49 7.02 -0.06
N LEU A 38 -1.93 7.82 0.93
CA LEU A 38 -2.98 7.41 1.86
C LEU A 38 -4.33 7.16 1.16
N SER A 39 -4.68 7.98 0.16
CA SER A 39 -5.87 7.74 -0.67
C SER A 39 -5.78 6.43 -1.46
N MET A 40 -4.60 6.07 -1.99
CA MET A 40 -4.38 4.80 -2.69
C MET A 40 -4.52 3.59 -1.76
N LEU A 41 -4.05 3.70 -0.51
CA LEU A 41 -4.23 2.65 0.50
C LEU A 41 -5.70 2.45 0.88
N GLY A 42 -6.49 3.51 0.95
CA GLY A 42 -7.93 3.42 1.24
C GLY A 42 -8.72 2.60 0.21
N ILE A 43 -8.27 2.57 -1.05
CA ILE A 43 -8.86 1.74 -2.11
C ILE A 43 -8.47 0.26 -1.91
N LEU A 44 -7.26 0.01 -1.42
CA LEU A 44 -6.73 -1.35 -1.27
C LEU A 44 -7.23 -2.04 0.01
N ILE A 45 -7.54 -1.29 1.08
CA ILE A 45 -8.17 -1.83 2.30
C ILE A 45 -9.69 -1.86 2.14
N VAL A 46 -10.16 -2.52 1.09
CA VAL A 46 -11.48 -3.18 1.10
C VAL A 46 -11.18 -4.64 1.36
N ALA A 47 -10.70 -4.92 2.57
CA ALA A 47 -10.44 -6.28 3.01
C ALA A 47 -11.77 -7.03 3.05
N SER A 48 -11.73 -8.26 2.56
CA SER A 48 -12.76 -9.29 2.46
C SER A 48 -13.45 -9.62 3.80
N ALA A 49 -14.09 -8.67 4.46
CA ALA A 49 -15.24 -9.02 5.25
C ALA A 49 -16.32 -9.43 4.25
N PRO A 50 -16.88 -10.66 4.30
CA PRO A 50 -18.12 -10.93 3.61
C PRO A 50 -19.09 -9.80 3.99
N PRO A 51 -19.91 -9.28 3.05
CA PRO A 51 -20.99 -8.38 3.47
C PRO A 51 -21.72 -9.10 4.60
N ALA A 52 -21.69 -8.52 5.80
CA ALA A 52 -22.35 -9.12 6.96
C ALA A 52 -23.77 -9.42 6.52
N ARG A 53 -24.13 -10.71 6.45
CA ARG A 53 -25.47 -11.14 6.08
C ARG A 53 -26.43 -10.45 7.06
N PRO A 54 -27.42 -9.66 6.59
CA PRO A 54 -28.45 -9.18 7.50
C PRO A 54 -29.21 -10.41 8.01
N LEU A 55 -29.37 -10.49 9.34
CA LEU A 55 -30.21 -11.48 10.03
C LEU A 55 -31.66 -11.37 9.56
#